data_AF-A0AAU4X9Y3-F1
#
_entry.id   AF-A0AAU4X9Y3-F1
#
_cell.length_a   1.000
_cell.length_b   1.000
_cell.length_c   1.000
_cell.angle_alpha   90.00
_cell.angle_beta   90.00
_cell.angle_gamma   90.00
#
_symmetry.space_group_name_H-M   'P 1'
#
loop_
_entity.id
_entity.type
_entity.pdbx_description
1 polymer ?
#
loop_
_entity_poly.entity_id
_entity_poly.type
_entity_poly.pdbx_seq_one_letter_code
_entity_poly.pdbx_strand_id
1 'polypeptide(L)'
;MLRNGLEPWHLLIVAIVIIVLFGSKKLPDTARALGKSMRILKSEAGAMKHDGTAPSTVPSAAPWSESAPESASARPVDEGTATR
;
A
#
# COMPACT_ATOMS: atom_id res chain seq x y z
N MET A 1 36.19 -5.58 16.25
CA MET A 1 36.26 -4.10 16.41
C MET A 1 35.19 -3.35 15.60
N LEU A 2 34.14 -4.02 15.08
CA LEU A 2 33.07 -3.40 14.26
C LEU A 2 31.73 -3.23 15.03
N ARG A 3 31.75 -3.24 16.37
CA ARG A 3 30.53 -3.43 17.19
C ARG A 3 29.84 -2.13 17.64
N ASN A 4 30.34 -0.96 17.23
CA ASN A 4 29.77 0.35 17.60
C ASN A 4 29.27 1.18 16.40
N GLY A 5 29.30 0.65 15.17
CA GLY A 5 28.92 1.41 13.97
C GLY A 5 27.42 1.51 13.69
N LEU A 6 26.59 0.82 14.49
CA LEU A 6 25.14 0.72 14.33
C LEU A 6 24.45 0.78 15.68
N GLU A 7 24.98 1.55 16.65
CA GLU A 7 24.20 1.79 17.86
C GLU A 7 22.86 2.40 17.44
N PRO A 8 21.72 1.73 17.72
CA PRO A 8 20.39 2.19 17.31
C PRO A 8 20.11 3.64 17.70
N TRP A 9 20.84 4.12 18.70
CA TRP A 9 20.86 5.49 19.17
C TRP A 9 21.20 6.53 18.08
N HIS A 10 22.21 6.27 17.24
CA HIS A 10 22.60 7.21 16.19
C HIS A 10 21.54 7.29 15.09
N LEU A 11 20.95 6.14 14.72
CA LEU A 11 19.83 6.10 13.77
C LEU A 11 18.61 6.87 14.29
N LEU A 12 18.34 6.79 15.60
CA LEU A 12 17.27 7.55 16.23
C LEU A 12 17.52 9.07 16.11
N ILE A 13 18.75 9.53 16.38
CA ILE A 13 19.12 10.94 16.24
C ILE A 13 18.98 11.40 14.80
N VAL A 14 19.50 10.65 13.83
CA VAL A 14 19.37 10.99 12.40
C VAL A 14 17.90 11.03 11.98
N ALA A 15 17.09 10.05 12.42
CA ALA A 15 15.66 10.04 12.14
C ALA A 15 14.95 11.29 12.70
N ILE A 16 15.27 11.69 13.93
CA ILE A 16 14.75 12.92 14.54
C ILE A 16 15.14 14.14 13.70
N VAL A 17 16.41 14.25 13.30
CA VAL A 17 16.89 15.36 12.46
C VAL A 17 16.10 15.41 11.14
N ILE A 18 15.95 14.29 10.44
CA ILE A 18 15.18 14.26 9.19
C ILE A 18 13.70 14.65 9.43
N ILE A 19 13.08 14.18 10.52
CA ILE A 19 11.69 14.58 10.87
C ILE A 19 11.60 16.09 11.11
N VAL A 20 12.58 16.72 11.75
CA VAL A 20 12.59 18.17 11.99
C VAL A 20 12.77 18.95 10.69
N LEU A 21 13.66 18.52 9.80
CA LEU A 21 13.93 19.19 8.53
C LEU A 21 12.79 19.02 7.50
N PHE A 22 12.24 17.81 7.38
CA PHE A 22 11.22 17.50 6.37
C PHE A 22 9.79 17.60 6.90
N GLY A 23 9.60 17.52 8.21
CA GLY A 23 8.29 17.49 8.86
C GLY A 23 7.70 16.07 8.96
N SER A 24 6.93 15.83 10.02
CA SER A 24 6.34 14.52 10.37
C SER A 24 5.40 13.93 9.30
N LYS A 25 4.79 14.76 8.45
CA LYS A 25 3.88 14.30 7.38
C LYS A 25 4.60 13.96 6.06
N LYS A 26 5.74 14.58 5.77
CA LYS A 26 6.42 14.43 4.46
C LYS A 26 7.35 13.24 4.41
N LEU A 27 7.95 12.87 5.54
CA LEU A 27 8.80 11.68 5.64
C LEU A 27 8.04 10.37 5.33
N PRO A 28 6.88 10.07 5.97
CA PRO A 28 6.13 8.86 5.67
C PRO A 28 5.49 8.90 4.28
N ASP A 29 5.07 10.08 3.80
CA ASP A 29 4.48 10.25 2.46
C ASP A 29 5.52 9.97 1.36
N THR A 30 6.72 10.53 1.48
CA THR A 30 7.84 10.30 0.55
C THR A 30 8.29 8.84 0.61
N ALA A 31 8.39 8.24 1.80
CA ALA A 31 8.71 6.83 1.95
C ALA A 31 7.64 5.92 1.30
N ARG A 32 6.36 6.26 1.42
CA ARG A 32 5.27 5.53 0.75
C ARG A 32 5.32 5.67 -0.76
N ALA A 33 5.56 6.87 -1.27
CA ALA A 33 5.69 7.13 -2.71
C ALA A 33 6.90 6.39 -3.31
N LEU A 34 8.06 6.48 -2.65
CA LEU A 34 9.27 5.76 -3.02
C LEU A 34 9.09 4.24 -2.91
N GLY A 35 8.44 3.74 -1.85
CA GLY A 35 8.16 2.32 -1.68
C GLY A 35 7.26 1.75 -2.78
N LYS A 36 6.28 2.54 -3.26
CA LYS A 36 5.42 2.13 -4.37
C LYS A 36 6.19 2.04 -5.69
N SER A 37 7.09 2.99 -5.95
CA SER A 37 8.02 2.94 -7.10
C SER A 37 9.00 1.77 -6.99
N MET A 38 9.66 1.60 -5.83
CA MET A 38 10.59 0.51 -5.58
C MET A 38 9.94 -0.87 -5.73
N ARG A 39 8.66 -1.02 -5.40
CA ARG A 39 7.96 -2.30 -5.57
C ARG A 39 7.81 -2.69 -7.04
N ILE A 40 7.51 -1.72 -7.91
CA ILE A 40 7.40 -1.94 -9.35
C ILE A 40 8.78 -2.29 -9.92
N LEU A 41 9.80 -1.51 -9.57
CA LEU A 41 11.19 -1.79 -9.97
C LEU A 41 11.67 -3.14 -9.41
N LYS A 42 11.27 -3.51 -8.19
CA LYS A 42 11.60 -4.80 -7.58
C LYS A 42 10.88 -5.96 -8.28
N SER A 43 9.64 -5.79 -8.74
CA SER A 43 8.95 -6.83 -9.50
C SER A 43 9.55 -7.01 -10.90
N GLU A 44 9.93 -5.91 -11.57
CA GLU A 44 10.56 -5.97 -12.90
C GLU A 44 12.00 -6.48 -12.82
N ALA A 45 12.82 -5.93 -11.92
CA ALA A 45 14.17 -6.45 -11.65
C ALA A 45 14.16 -7.85 -11.04
N GLY A 46 13.06 -8.21 -10.36
CA GLY A 46 12.79 -9.54 -9.83
C GLY A 46 12.58 -10.53 -10.97
N ALA A 47 11.72 -10.22 -11.93
CA ALA A 47 11.50 -11.06 -13.11
C ALA A 47 12.82 -11.34 -13.86
N MET A 48 13.63 -10.30 -14.10
CA MET A 48 14.96 -10.47 -14.73
C MET A 48 15.95 -11.31 -13.91
N LYS A 49 15.83 -11.31 -12.57
CA LYS A 49 16.66 -12.12 -11.68
C LYS A 49 16.12 -13.54 -11.48
N HIS A 50 14.84 -13.76 -11.77
CA HIS A 50 14.06 -14.94 -11.40
C HIS A 50 13.62 -15.78 -12.60
N ASP A 51 14.02 -15.41 -13.82
CA ASP A 51 13.97 -16.22 -15.06
C ASP A 51 14.77 -17.55 -14.97
N GLY A 52 15.17 -18.00 -13.77
CA GLY A 52 15.73 -19.31 -13.47
C GLY A 52 14.93 -20.21 -12.51
N THR A 53 13.86 -19.74 -11.85
CA THR A 53 12.96 -20.56 -10.99
C THR A 53 11.82 -19.68 -10.48
N ALA A 54 10.54 -19.96 -10.76
CA ALA A 54 9.38 -19.17 -10.32
C ALA A 54 9.17 -19.18 -8.76
N PRO A 55 8.45 -18.19 -8.16
CA PRO A 55 7.01 -18.38 -8.03
C PRO A 55 6.14 -17.12 -8.20
N SER A 56 4.90 -17.36 -8.64
CA SER A 56 3.75 -16.46 -8.57
C SER A 56 3.31 -16.28 -7.11
N THR A 57 3.19 -15.03 -6.66
CA THR A 57 2.28 -14.67 -5.55
C THR A 57 1.87 -13.22 -5.75
N VAL A 58 0.64 -13.04 -6.24
CA VAL A 58 -0.09 -11.77 -6.22
C VAL A 58 -0.58 -11.52 -4.80
N PRO A 59 -0.13 -10.47 -4.09
CA PRO A 59 -0.81 -10.05 -2.87
C PRO A 59 -2.04 -9.26 -3.31
N SER A 60 -3.20 -9.89 -3.16
CA SER A 60 -4.49 -9.19 -3.13
C SER A 60 -4.41 -8.10 -2.07
N ALA A 61 -4.41 -6.85 -2.52
CA ALA A 61 -4.69 -5.69 -1.68
C ALA A 61 -5.79 -4.91 -2.37
N ALA A 62 -7.02 -5.35 -2.16
CA ALA A 62 -8.19 -4.52 -2.32
C ALA A 62 -8.39 -3.70 -1.03
N PRO A 63 -8.34 -2.36 -1.09
CA PRO A 63 -9.00 -1.54 -0.10
C PRO A 63 -10.21 -0.89 -0.77
N TRP A 64 -11.23 -1.70 -1.10
CA TRP A 64 -12.60 -1.21 -1.16
C TRP A 64 -13.56 -2.39 -1.01
N SER A 65 -14.00 -2.61 0.22
CA SER A 65 -15.32 -3.18 0.49
C SER A 65 -15.85 -2.44 1.69
N GLU A 66 -16.41 -1.26 1.39
CA GLU A 66 -17.70 -0.79 1.88
C GLU A 66 -18.31 -1.73 2.94
N SER A 67 -18.18 -1.34 4.21
CA SER A 67 -18.94 -1.97 5.29
C SER A 67 -20.33 -1.34 5.30
N ALA A 68 -21.34 -2.17 5.09
CA ALA A 68 -22.77 -1.85 4.97
C ALA A 68 -23.34 -1.05 6.18
N PRO A 69 -24.56 -0.49 6.05
CA PRO A 69 -25.70 -1.35 6.31
C PRO A 69 -26.80 -1.29 5.24
N GLU A 70 -27.32 -2.48 5.02
CA GLU A 70 -28.64 -2.83 4.54
C GLU A 70 -29.76 -2.10 5.32
N SER A 71 -30.89 -1.89 4.63
CA SER A 71 -32.23 -1.63 5.18
C SER A 71 -32.63 -0.17 5.45
N ALA A 72 -33.31 0.43 4.47
CA ALA A 72 -34.62 1.07 4.69
C ALA A 72 -35.31 1.45 3.36
N SER A 73 -36.53 0.95 3.18
CA SER A 73 -37.62 1.53 2.37
C SER A 73 -37.52 1.38 0.84
N ALA A 74 -38.30 0.47 0.23
CA ALA A 74 -39.68 0.70 -0.26
C ALA A 74 -39.67 0.99 -1.78
N ARG A 75 -40.30 0.27 -2.72
CA ARG A 75 -41.29 -0.83 -2.84
C ARG A 75 -41.12 -1.41 -4.27
N PRO A 76 -41.53 -2.66 -4.57
CA PRO A 76 -41.61 -3.14 -5.94
C PRO A 76 -42.83 -2.46 -6.60
N VAL A 77 -42.61 -1.72 -7.69
CA VAL A 77 -43.71 -1.25 -8.54
C VAL A 77 -43.84 -2.23 -9.70
N ASP A 78 -44.88 -3.03 -9.54
CA ASP A 78 -45.53 -3.98 -10.43
C ASP A 78 -45.53 -3.57 -11.91
N GLU A 79 -45.15 -4.54 -12.74
CA GLU A 79 -45.04 -4.50 -14.18
C GLU A 79 -46.44 -4.60 -14.81
N GLY A 80 -47.05 -3.44 -15.05
CA GLY A 80 -48.39 -3.31 -15.65
C GLY A 80 -48.38 -3.53 -17.17
N THR A 81 -48.65 -4.76 -17.57
CA THR A 81 -49.48 -5.18 -18.73
C THR A 81 -50.29 -4.05 -19.40
N ALA A 82 -50.05 -3.80 -20.70
CA ALA A 82 -51.05 -3.49 -21.75
C ALA A 82 -50.47 -2.61 -22.89
N THR A 83 -49.76 -3.18 -23.87
CA THR A 83 -49.84 -2.69 -25.26
C THR A 83 -49.36 -3.75 -26.25
N ARG A 84 -50.25 -4.67 -26.66
CA ARG A 84 -50.43 -5.17 -28.04
C ARG A 84 -51.37 -6.37 -28.07
#